data_AF-A0A384JT56-F1
#
_entry.id   AF-A0A384JT56-F1
#
_cell.length_a   1.000
_cell.length_b   1.000
_cell.length_c   1.000
_cell.angle_alpha   90.00
_cell.angle_beta   90.00
_cell.angle_gamma   90.00
#
_symmetry.space_group_name_H-M   'P 1'
#
loop_
_entity.id
_entity.type
_entity.pdbx_description
1 polymer ?
#
loop_
_entity_poly.entity_id
_entity_poly.type
_entity_poly.pdbx_seq_one_letter_code
_entity_poly.pdbx_strand_id
1 'polypeptide(L)'
;MAGVIRITMFKVPSQASRDTMLKNYETLSKKAVKNSAPYIVSLQAGESQANDPRTQGYSLVAKTEFKNMEDLKYYDESCEAHKWFKGEAKTLGVEGMCCVFYEPSVVA
;
A
#
# COMPACT_ATOMS: atom_id res chain seq x y z
N MET A 1 -16.17 -0.25 -10.76
CA MET A 1 -15.15 -1.33 -10.72
C MET A 1 -13.78 -0.70 -10.87
N ALA A 2 -12.84 -1.04 -10.00
CA ALA A 2 -11.43 -0.69 -10.19
C ALA A 2 -10.85 -1.57 -11.30
N GLY A 3 -10.06 -0.97 -12.20
CA GLY A 3 -9.41 -1.70 -13.30
C GLY A 3 -8.11 -2.38 -12.89
N VAL A 4 -7.45 -1.89 -11.83
CA VAL A 4 -6.15 -2.41 -11.38
C VAL A 4 -6.13 -2.54 -9.85
N ILE A 5 -5.66 -3.69 -9.36
CA ILE A 5 -5.46 -3.96 -7.94
C ILE A 5 -3.96 -4.13 -7.67
N ARG A 6 -3.43 -3.38 -6.70
CA ARG A 6 -2.07 -3.50 -6.19
C ARG A 6 -2.09 -4.07 -4.78
N ILE A 7 -1.29 -5.10 -4.54
CA ILE A 7 -1.04 -5.67 -3.22
C ILE A 7 0.41 -5.40 -2.85
N THR A 8 0.64 -4.83 -1.67
CA THR A 8 1.98 -4.65 -1.11
C THR A 8 2.05 -5.28 0.26
N MET A 9 3.07 -6.09 0.48
CA MET A 9 3.33 -6.78 1.74
C MET A 9 4.70 -6.36 2.25
N PHE A 10 4.83 -6.16 3.56
CA PHE A 10 6.07 -5.70 4.19
C PHE A 10 6.44 -6.58 5.38
N LYS A 11 7.74 -6.85 5.50
CA LYS A 11 8.34 -7.43 6.70
C LYS A 11 8.81 -6.29 7.58
N VAL A 12 8.00 -5.94 8.58
CA VAL A 12 8.25 -4.85 9.51
C VAL A 12 8.47 -5.42 10.92
N PRO A 13 9.67 -5.28 11.49
CA PRO A 13 10.10 -6.10 12.63
C PRO A 13 9.42 -5.72 13.94
N SER A 14 9.23 -4.43 14.22
CA SER A 14 8.71 -3.95 15.49
C SER A 14 7.24 -3.53 15.42
N GLN A 15 6.49 -3.68 16.52
CA GLN A 15 5.11 -3.20 16.61
C GLN A 15 5.04 -1.67 16.41
N ALA A 16 5.96 -0.91 17.02
CA ALA A 16 6.00 0.55 16.87
C ALA A 16 6.19 0.99 15.41
N SER A 17 7.03 0.28 14.65
CA SER A 17 7.19 0.50 13.21
C SER A 17 5.89 0.17 12.46
N ARG A 18 5.20 -0.92 12.84
CA ARG A 18 3.91 -1.31 12.21
C ARG A 18 2.82 -0.27 12.45
N ASP A 19 2.66 0.19 13.68
CA ASP A 19 1.69 1.22 14.05
C ASP A 19 1.96 2.53 13.30
N THR A 20 3.24 2.91 13.19
CA THR A 20 3.66 4.11 12.43
C THR A 20 3.34 3.96 10.95
N MET A 21 3.60 2.78 10.38
CA MET A 21 3.30 2.51 8.98
C MET A 21 1.79 2.56 8.68
N LEU A 22 0.94 2.05 9.57
CA LEU A 22 -0.52 2.15 9.44
C LEU A 22 -1.02 3.60 9.53
N LYS A 23 -0.47 4.41 10.44
CA LYS A 23 -0.75 5.86 10.50
C LYS A 23 -0.32 6.60 9.23
N ASN A 24 0.81 6.21 8.66
CA ASN A 24 1.28 6.77 7.39
C ASN A 24 0.36 6.38 6.23
N TYR A 25 -0.19 5.16 6.23
CA TYR A 25 -1.23 4.74 5.28
C TYR A 25 -2.53 5.54 5.43
N GLU A 26 -2.96 5.82 6.66
CA GLU A 26 -4.11 6.68 6.90
C GLU A 26 -3.88 8.09 6.33
N THR A 27 -2.68 8.63 6.54
CA THR A 27 -2.29 9.94 5.97
C THR A 27 -2.28 9.91 4.45
N LEU A 28 -1.71 8.87 3.84
CA LEU A 28 -1.69 8.66 2.40
C LEU A 28 -3.11 8.64 1.83
N SER A 29 -4.04 7.91 2.47
CA SER A 29 -5.43 7.80 2.02
C SER A 29 -6.15 9.15 1.92
N LYS A 30 -5.77 10.11 2.78
CA LYS A 30 -6.37 11.46 2.84
C LYS A 30 -5.70 12.45 1.89
N LYS A 31 -4.41 12.27 1.60
CA LYS A 31 -3.59 13.24 0.85
C LYS A 31 -3.31 12.86 -0.59
N ALA A 32 -3.55 11.61 -0.99
CA ALA A 32 -3.32 11.15 -2.35
C ALA A 32 -4.34 11.75 -3.33
N VAL A 33 -3.92 12.80 -4.05
CA VAL A 33 -4.70 13.46 -5.10
C VAL A 33 -3.92 13.53 -6.40
N LYS A 34 -4.64 13.55 -7.53
CA LYS A 34 -4.16 13.78 -8.90
C LYS A 34 -5.00 14.93 -9.46
N ASN A 35 -4.36 16.04 -9.85
CA ASN A 35 -5.06 17.27 -10.25
C ASN A 35 -6.10 17.74 -9.21
N SER A 36 -5.73 17.71 -7.92
CA SER A 36 -6.57 18.08 -6.78
C SER A 36 -7.81 17.21 -6.53
N ALA A 37 -7.96 16.09 -7.25
CA ALA A 37 -9.05 15.13 -7.05
C ALA A 37 -8.50 13.76 -6.54
N PRO A 38 -9.24 13.03 -5.69
CA PRO A 38 -8.91 11.65 -5.35
C PRO A 38 -8.95 10.75 -6.58
N TYR A 39 -7.96 9.86 -6.71
CA TYR A 39 -7.84 8.92 -7.83
C TYR A 39 -7.64 7.46 -7.38
N ILE A 40 -7.30 7.25 -6.10
CA ILE A 40 -7.33 5.93 -5.48
C ILE A 40 -8.80 5.56 -5.25
N VAL A 41 -9.23 4.43 -5.83
CA VAL A 41 -10.60 3.94 -5.72
C VAL A 41 -10.86 3.38 -4.33
N SER A 42 -9.93 2.59 -3.82
CA SER A 42 -9.96 2.11 -2.43
C SER A 42 -8.56 1.82 -1.91
N LEU A 43 -8.37 1.96 -0.60
CA LEU A 43 -7.14 1.60 0.11
C LEU A 43 -7.51 0.87 1.39
N GLN A 44 -6.92 -0.30 1.60
CA GLN A 44 -7.04 -1.08 2.83
C GLN A 44 -5.63 -1.48 3.26
N ALA A 45 -5.29 -1.30 4.52
CA ALA A 45 -4.02 -1.75 5.08
C ALA A 45 -4.24 -2.32 6.48
N GLY A 46 -3.48 -3.34 6.85
CA GLY A 46 -3.60 -4.00 8.14
C GLY A 46 -2.44 -4.95 8.41
N GLU A 47 -2.34 -5.37 9.66
CA GLU A 47 -1.39 -6.41 10.05
C GLU A 47 -1.87 -7.78 9.54
N SER A 48 -0.91 -8.61 9.14
CA SER A 48 -1.18 -10.02 8.88
C SER A 48 -1.46 -10.76 10.19
N GLN A 49 -2.11 -11.91 10.10
CA GLN A 49 -2.34 -12.77 11.27
C GLN A 49 -1.02 -13.18 11.95
N ALA A 50 -0.84 -12.82 13.23
CA ALA A 50 0.34 -13.18 13.99
C ALA A 50 0.50 -14.71 14.13
N ASN A 51 1.75 -15.18 14.11
CA ASN A 51 2.13 -16.60 14.25
C ASN A 51 1.58 -17.55 13.18
N ASP A 52 1.07 -17.04 12.05
CA ASP A 52 0.64 -17.88 10.94
C ASP A 52 1.80 -18.14 9.96
N PRO A 53 2.16 -19.41 9.68
CA PRO A 53 3.31 -19.73 8.82
C PRO A 53 3.12 -19.27 7.36
N ARG A 54 1.88 -19.07 6.90
CA ARG A 54 1.58 -18.63 5.53
C ARG A 54 1.99 -17.17 5.28
N THR A 55 2.18 -16.40 6.35
CA THR A 55 2.62 -15.00 6.27
C THR A 55 4.04 -14.87 5.73
N GLN A 56 4.87 -15.92 5.84
CA GLN A 56 6.27 -15.91 5.39
C GLN A 56 7.07 -14.70 5.95
N GLY A 57 6.69 -14.24 7.15
CA GLY A 57 7.28 -13.08 7.83
C GLY A 57 6.80 -11.72 7.35
N TYR A 58 5.88 -11.63 6.38
CA TYR A 58 5.21 -10.39 6.03
C TYR A 58 4.20 -10.03 7.11
N SER A 59 4.46 -8.95 7.84
CA SER A 59 3.69 -8.53 9.01
C SER A 59 2.64 -7.46 8.70
N LEU A 60 2.73 -6.79 7.55
CA LEU A 60 1.77 -5.79 7.08
C LEU A 60 1.38 -6.06 5.62
N VAL A 61 0.10 -5.87 5.31
CA VAL A 61 -0.45 -6.00 3.95
C VAL A 61 -1.27 -4.76 3.62
N ALA A 62 -1.11 -4.24 2.41
CA ALA A 62 -1.91 -3.17 1.86
C ALA A 62 -2.47 -3.57 0.48
N LYS A 63 -3.75 -3.30 0.27
CA LYS A 63 -4.45 -3.38 -1.00
C LYS A 63 -4.82 -1.97 -1.44
N THR A 64 -4.42 -1.59 -2.64
CA THR A 64 -4.77 -0.32 -3.26
C THR A 64 -5.40 -0.57 -4.62
N GLU A 65 -6.54 0.05 -4.88
CA GLU A 65 -7.28 -0.08 -6.13
C GLU A 65 -7.24 1.21 -6.93
N PHE A 66 -7.05 1.08 -8.24
CA PHE A 66 -6.99 2.19 -9.19
C PHE A 66 -7.99 1.97 -10.32
N LYS A 67 -8.42 3.06 -10.95
CA LYS A 67 -9.32 2.98 -12.10
C LYS A 67 -8.63 2.32 -13.31
N ASN A 68 -7.35 2.60 -13.52
CA ASN A 68 -6.57 2.13 -14.66
C ASN A 68 -5.06 2.12 -14.35
N MET A 69 -4.26 1.65 -15.32
CA MET A 69 -2.79 1.60 -15.23
C MET A 69 -2.14 3.00 -15.17
N GLU A 70 -2.77 4.04 -15.72
CA GLU A 70 -2.24 5.41 -15.66
C GLU A 70 -2.30 5.98 -14.24
N ASP A 71 -3.34 5.65 -13.49
CA ASP A 71 -3.49 6.02 -12.09
C ASP A 71 -2.49 5.26 -11.19
N LEU A 72 -2.27 3.97 -11.46
CA LEU A 72 -1.18 3.22 -10.81
C LEU A 72 0.19 3.84 -11.12
N LYS A 73 0.47 4.18 -12.38
CA LYS A 73 1.74 4.80 -12.78
C LYS A 73 1.94 6.16 -12.10
N TYR A 74 0.89 6.99 -12.08
CA TYR A 74 0.92 8.26 -11.35
C TYR A 74 1.18 8.03 -9.86
N TYR A 75 0.52 7.05 -9.25
CA TYR A 75 0.74 6.68 -7.85
C TYR A 75 2.22 6.37 -7.60
N ASP A 76 2.85 5.55 -8.45
CA ASP A 76 4.23 5.12 -8.22
C ASP A 76 5.29 6.19 -8.49
N GLU A 77 5.09 7.01 -9.52
CA GLU A 77 6.13 7.90 -10.05
C GLU A 77 5.94 9.37 -9.65
N SER A 78 4.69 9.82 -9.48
CA SER A 78 4.35 11.25 -9.43
C SER A 78 3.57 11.68 -8.20
N CYS A 79 2.89 10.78 -7.50
CA CYS A 79 2.10 11.13 -6.33
C CYS A 79 2.98 11.55 -5.15
N GLU A 80 2.97 12.84 -4.80
CA GLU A 80 3.78 13.40 -3.71
C GLU A 80 3.47 12.77 -2.34
N ALA A 81 2.20 12.49 -2.06
CA ALA A 81 1.82 11.79 -0.83
C ALA A 81 2.43 10.38 -0.76
N HIS A 82 2.51 9.67 -1.89
CA HIS A 82 3.13 8.35 -1.94
C HIS A 82 4.67 8.41 -1.90
N LYS A 83 5.28 9.44 -2.51
CA LYS A 83 6.73 9.69 -2.38
C LYS A 83 7.11 9.94 -0.92
N TRP A 84 6.34 10.77 -0.21
CA TRP A 84 6.51 10.98 1.23
C TRP A 84 6.36 9.66 2.01
N PHE A 85 5.30 8.90 1.75
CA PHE A 85 5.08 7.59 2.38
C PHE A 85 6.26 6.62 2.16
N LYS A 86 6.78 6.54 0.93
CA LYS A 86 7.98 5.74 0.60
C LYS A 86 9.21 6.21 1.38
N GLY A 87 9.35 7.51 1.61
CA GLY A 87 10.40 8.11 2.44
C GLY A 87 10.30 7.66 3.90
N GLU A 88 9.12 7.79 4.50
CA GLU A 88 8.86 7.34 5.87
C GLU A 88 9.06 5.83 6.02
N ALA A 89 8.57 5.01 5.09
CA ALA A 89 8.71 3.56 5.16
C ALA A 89 10.18 3.11 5.24
N LYS A 90 11.12 3.85 4.60
CA LYS A 90 12.56 3.56 4.67
C LYS A 90 13.16 3.80 6.06
N THR A 91 12.55 4.63 6.90
CA THR A 91 13.05 4.91 8.26
C THR A 91 12.60 3.85 9.27
N LEU A 92 11.65 2.98 8.91
CA LEU A 92 11.00 2.03 9.82
C LEU A 92 11.71 0.67 9.94
N GLY A 93 12.84 0.49 9.27
CA GLY A 93 13.60 -0.77 9.30
C GLY A 93 12.90 -1.91 8.57
N VAL A 94 12.26 -1.64 7.44
CA VAL A 94 11.61 -2.67 6.59
C VAL A 94 12.67 -3.67 6.09
N GLU A 95 12.50 -4.94 6.42
CA GLU A 95 13.46 -6.01 6.10
C GLU A 95 13.14 -6.70 4.76
N GLY A 96 11.93 -6.50 4.25
CA GLY A 96 11.49 -7.09 3.00
C GLY A 96 10.18 -6.48 2.53
N MET A 97 10.01 -6.45 1.21
CA MET A 97 8.81 -5.95 0.57
C MET A 97 8.47 -6.84 -0.63
N CYS A 98 7.19 -7.17 -0.78
CA CYS A 98 6.66 -7.76 -2.00
C CYS A 98 5.58 -6.82 -2.53
N CYS A 99 5.67 -6.44 -3.80
CA CYS A 99 4.69 -5.58 -4.45
C CYS A 99 4.26 -6.26 -5.75
N VAL A 100 2.96 -6.51 -5.88
CA VAL A 100 2.34 -7.07 -7.08
C VAL A 100 1.14 -6.22 -7.47
N PHE A 101 0.86 -6.14 -8.76
CA PHE A 101 -0.37 -5.56 -9.26
C PHE A 101 -0.91 -6.43 -10.39
N TYR A 102 -2.23 -6.40 -10.57
CA TYR A 102 -2.91 -7.18 -11.58
C TYR A 102 -4.24 -6.53 -11.95
N GLU A 103 -4.73 -6.85 -13.13
CA GLU A 103 -6.10 -6.57 -13.54
C GLU A 103 -6.94 -7.82 -13.22
N PRO A 104 -8.00 -7.72 -12.40
CA PRO A 104 -8.78 -8.87 -12.01
C PRO A 104 -9.59 -9.42 -13.19
N SER A 105 -9.28 -10.64 -13.62
CA SER A 105 -10.04 -11.33 -14.69
C SER A 105 -11.31 -12.03 -14.20
N VAL A 106 -11.43 -12.27 -12.89
CA VAL A 106 -12.57 -12.94 -12.24
C VAL A 106 -13.06 -12.05 -11.11
N VAL A 107 -14.33 -11.64 -11.17
CA VAL A 107 -15.00 -10.77 -10.19
C VAL A 107 -16.39 -11.36 -9.90
N ALA A 108 -16.79 -11.37 -8.62
CA ALA A 108 -18.09 -11.88 -8.15
C ALA A 108 -18.99 -10.75 -7.66
#